data_AF-A0A0N8GJY0-F1
#
_entry.id   AF-A0A0N8GJY0-F1
#
_cell.length_a   1.000
_cell.length_b   1.000
_cell.length_c   1.000
_cell.angle_alpha   90.00
_cell.angle_beta   90.00
_cell.angle_gamma   90.00
#
_symmetry.space_group_name_H-M   'P 1'
#
loop_
_entity.id
_entity.type
_entity.pdbx_description
1 polymer ?
#
loop_
_entity_poly.entity_id
_entity_poly.type
_entity_poly.pdbx_seq_one_letter_code
_entity_poly.pdbx_strand_id
1 'polypeptide(L)'
;MQAVLRIQGLPEAALDAAAAFHARYLPAIRKELASGAEALVLVFPEAPYNHTGWRKAAIADLARDAAPKRVNGVEGPEGEPVEAVLQWLAHAPGITGQLLPVDPAAGNHGAGNFPN
;
A
#
# COMPACT_ATOMS: atom_id res chain seq x y z
N MET A 1 -5.88 14.87 3.86
CA MET A 1 -5.71 14.48 2.43
C MET A 1 -4.90 13.20 2.32
N GLN A 2 -5.25 12.29 1.40
CA GLN A 2 -4.51 11.04 1.12
C GLN A 2 -3.57 11.22 -0.08
N ALA A 3 -2.31 10.81 0.07
CA ALA A 3 -1.33 10.69 -1.00
C ALA A 3 -1.15 9.23 -1.42
N VAL A 4 -0.69 9.00 -2.66
CA VAL A 4 -0.45 7.67 -3.22
C VAL A 4 0.95 7.62 -3.84
N LEU A 5 1.72 6.60 -3.48
CA LEU A 5 3.05 6.35 -4.05
C LEU A 5 3.10 4.95 -4.69
N ARG A 6 3.39 4.88 -5.99
CA ARG A 6 3.54 3.62 -6.71
C ARG A 6 4.97 3.13 -6.64
N ILE A 7 5.15 1.91 -6.15
CA ILE A 7 6.44 1.22 -6.05
C ILE A 7 6.68 0.47 -7.35
N GLN A 8 7.83 0.64 -7.99
CA GLN A 8 8.12 0.04 -9.30
C GLN A 8 9.61 -0.28 -9.43
N GLY A 9 9.94 -1.30 -10.24
CA GLY A 9 11.33 -1.66 -10.54
C GLY A 9 12.12 -2.12 -9.32
N LEU A 10 11.49 -2.92 -8.45
CA LEU A 10 12.21 -3.66 -7.42
C LEU A 10 12.78 -4.97 -8.03
N PRO A 11 13.93 -5.47 -7.54
CA PRO A 11 14.43 -6.79 -7.87
C PRO A 11 13.40 -7.91 -7.66
N GLU A 12 13.54 -9.02 -8.41
CA GLU A 12 12.65 -10.18 -8.27
C GLU A 12 12.85 -10.93 -6.93
N ALA A 13 14.10 -11.05 -6.48
CA ALA A 13 14.43 -11.70 -5.23
C ALA A 13 13.95 -10.87 -4.03
N ALA A 14 13.15 -11.49 -3.15
CA ALA A 14 12.46 -10.78 -2.07
C ALA A 14 13.39 -10.02 -1.10
N LEU A 15 14.57 -10.58 -0.77
CA LEU A 15 15.53 -9.90 0.12
C LEU A 15 16.14 -8.66 -0.56
N ASP A 16 16.52 -8.79 -1.83
CA ASP A 16 17.06 -7.69 -2.62
C ASP A 16 16.00 -6.61 -2.86
N ALA A 17 14.75 -7.02 -3.06
CA ALA A 17 13.60 -6.13 -3.17
C ALA A 17 13.37 -5.32 -1.89
N ALA A 18 13.41 -5.98 -0.73
CA ALA A 18 13.30 -5.31 0.56
C ALA A 18 14.43 -4.30 0.77
N ALA A 19 15.69 -4.71 0.51
CA ALA A 19 16.85 -3.83 0.61
C ALA A 19 16.72 -2.60 -0.32
N ALA A 20 16.33 -2.83 -1.58
CA ALA A 20 16.09 -1.76 -2.55
C ALA A 20 14.93 -0.85 -2.15
N PHE A 21 13.85 -1.40 -1.59
CA PHE A 21 12.72 -0.63 -1.06
C PHE A 21 13.17 0.32 0.05
N HIS A 22 13.91 -0.18 1.04
CA HIS A 22 14.41 0.66 2.13
C HIS A 22 15.45 1.68 1.65
N ALA A 23 16.31 1.34 0.70
CA ALA A 23 17.32 2.27 0.18
C ALA A 23 16.70 3.39 -0.67
N ARG A 24 15.75 3.05 -1.56
CA ARG A 24 15.21 3.96 -2.58
C ARG A 24 13.94 4.66 -2.16
N TYR A 25 12.99 3.92 -1.57
CA TYR A 25 11.63 4.42 -1.35
C TYR A 25 11.42 4.98 0.06
N LEU A 26 12.06 4.43 1.09
CA LEU A 26 11.90 4.93 2.46
C LEU A 26 12.20 6.44 2.61
N PRO A 27 13.27 7.00 2.00
CA PRO A 27 13.50 8.44 2.06
C PRO A 27 12.37 9.26 1.40
N ALA A 28 11.86 8.79 0.25
CA ALA A 28 10.77 9.46 -0.46
C ALA A 28 9.45 9.38 0.32
N ILE A 29 9.15 8.23 0.93
CA ILE A 29 7.98 8.02 1.80
C ILE A 29 8.02 8.99 2.98
N ARG A 30 9.17 9.11 3.65
CA ARG A 30 9.34 10.04 4.77
C ARG A 30 9.16 11.49 4.35
N LYS A 31 9.70 11.87 3.18
CA LYS A 31 9.52 13.20 2.61
C LYS A 31 8.04 13.49 2.31
N GLU A 32 7.32 12.52 1.75
CA GLU A 32 5.89 12.67 1.46
C GLU A 32 5.06 12.78 2.75
N LEU A 33 5.37 11.97 3.75
CA LEU A 33 4.72 12.10 5.05
C LEU A 33 5.01 13.48 5.67
N ALA A 34 6.20 14.04 5.49
CA ALA A 34 6.52 15.39 5.97
C ALA A 34 5.84 16.51 5.17
N SER A 35 5.37 16.26 3.93
CA SER A 35 4.80 17.27 3.02
C SER A 35 3.40 17.78 3.45
N GLY A 36 2.75 17.09 4.40
CA GLY A 36 1.43 17.46 4.93
C GLY A 36 0.34 16.42 4.66
N ALA A 37 0.65 15.30 3.99
CA ALA A 37 -0.28 14.20 3.85
C ALA A 37 -0.69 13.62 5.22
N GLU A 38 -1.99 13.39 5.41
CA GLU A 38 -2.54 12.75 6.62
C GLU A 38 -2.64 11.23 6.47
N ALA A 39 -2.68 10.76 5.22
CA ALA A 39 -2.65 9.36 4.86
C ALA A 39 -1.77 9.15 3.63
N LEU A 40 -1.04 8.05 3.59
CA LEU A 40 -0.21 7.62 2.46
C LEU A 40 -0.52 6.16 2.14
N VAL A 41 -0.77 5.88 0.86
CA VAL A 41 -0.93 4.51 0.37
C VAL A 41 0.22 4.15 -0.56
N LEU A 42 0.91 3.05 -0.27
CA LEU A 42 1.93 2.48 -1.14
C LEU A 42 1.31 1.41 -2.03
N VAL A 43 1.39 1.57 -3.35
CA VAL A 43 0.90 0.56 -4.29
C VAL A 43 2.08 -0.28 -4.75
N PHE A 44 2.05 -1.58 -4.44
CA PHE A 44 3.03 -2.55 -4.89
C PHE A 44 2.51 -3.33 -6.09
N PRO A 45 3.39 -3.65 -7.06
CA PRO A 45 3.04 -4.57 -8.12
C PRO A 45 2.88 -5.98 -7.56
N GLU A 46 2.20 -6.81 -8.33
CA GLU A 46 2.15 -8.25 -8.08
C GLU A 46 3.57 -8.81 -7.96
N ALA A 47 3.75 -9.67 -6.96
CA ALA A 47 5.00 -10.36 -6.72
C ALA A 47 4.73 -11.73 -6.09
N PRO A 48 5.68 -12.67 -6.18
CA PRO A 48 5.54 -13.97 -5.52
C PRO A 48 5.33 -13.82 -4.01
N TYR A 49 4.69 -14.82 -3.39
CA TYR A 49 4.27 -14.81 -1.98
C TYR A 49 5.40 -14.50 -0.97
N ASN A 50 6.66 -14.76 -1.33
CA ASN A 50 7.82 -14.51 -0.47
C ASN A 50 8.10 -13.00 -0.27
N HIS A 51 7.41 -12.11 -1.01
CA HIS A 51 7.46 -10.67 -0.78
C HIS A 51 6.49 -10.19 0.32
N THR A 52 5.43 -10.94 0.61
CA THR A 52 4.35 -10.50 1.51
C THR A 52 4.86 -10.18 2.92
N GLY A 53 5.79 -10.99 3.45
CA GLY A 53 6.28 -10.84 4.82
C GLY A 53 6.98 -9.50 5.07
N TRP A 54 7.96 -9.16 4.23
CA TRP A 54 8.72 -7.91 4.40
C TRP A 54 7.86 -6.68 4.10
N ARG A 55 6.95 -6.76 3.12
CA ARG A 55 6.04 -5.66 2.79
C ARG A 55 5.09 -5.35 3.94
N LYS A 56 4.52 -6.38 4.58
CA LYS A 56 3.66 -6.22 5.78
C LYS A 56 4.42 -5.55 6.92
N ALA A 57 5.63 -6.04 7.22
CA ALA A 57 6.46 -5.47 8.26
C ALA A 57 6.80 -4.00 7.98
N ALA A 58 7.26 -3.69 6.77
CA ALA A 58 7.59 -2.33 6.38
C ALA A 58 6.39 -1.36 6.49
N ILE A 59 5.19 -1.78 6.04
CA ILE A 59 3.98 -0.96 6.16
C ILE A 59 3.57 -0.74 7.61
N ALA A 60 3.63 -1.79 8.45
CA ALA A 60 3.29 -1.68 9.87
C ALA A 60 4.26 -0.74 10.61
N ASP A 61 5.56 -0.86 10.36
CA ASP A 61 6.58 0.01 10.95
C ASP A 61 6.42 1.46 10.49
N LEU A 62 6.18 1.68 9.20
CA LEU A 62 5.90 3.01 8.65
C LEU A 62 4.66 3.66 9.28
N ALA A 63 3.58 2.90 9.45
CA ALA A 63 2.36 3.40 10.09
C ALA A 63 2.61 3.79 11.55
N ARG A 64 3.40 3.00 12.28
CA ARG A 64 3.77 3.29 13.67
C ARG A 64 4.67 4.53 13.78
N ASP A 65 5.67 4.65 12.91
CA ASP A 65 6.61 5.77 12.87
C ASP A 65 5.92 7.09 12.46
N ALA A 66 4.94 7.00 11.56
CA ALA A 66 4.24 8.17 11.01
C ALA A 66 3.07 8.68 11.87
N ALA A 67 2.71 7.97 12.95
CA ALA A 67 1.55 8.31 13.77
C ALA A 67 1.58 9.79 14.21
N PRO A 68 0.45 10.52 14.13
CA PRO A 68 -0.93 10.05 13.86
C PRO A 68 -1.29 9.91 12.36
N LYS A 69 -0.36 10.08 11.43
CA LYS A 69 -0.62 9.89 9.98
C LYS A 69 -0.79 8.40 9.68
N ARG A 70 -1.62 8.09 8.69
CA ARG A 70 -1.91 6.71 8.30
C ARG A 70 -1.01 6.28 7.15
N VAL A 71 -0.44 5.09 7.25
CA VAL A 71 0.22 4.43 6.12
C VAL A 71 -0.45 3.09 5.88
N ASN A 72 -0.77 2.78 4.62
CA ASN A 72 -1.25 1.47 4.19
C ASN A 72 -0.55 1.05 2.89
N GLY A 73 -0.58 -0.24 2.58
CA GLY A 73 -0.13 -0.81 1.32
C GLY A 73 -1.27 -1.47 0.56
N VAL A 74 -1.20 -1.44 -0.76
CA VAL A 74 -2.10 -2.17 -1.67
C VAL A 74 -1.24 -2.99 -2.61
N GLU A 75 -1.58 -4.26 -2.81
CA GLU A 75 -0.89 -5.15 -3.75
C GLU A 75 -1.85 -5.57 -4.84
N GLY A 76 -1.50 -5.35 -6.10
CA GLY A 76 -2.34 -5.77 -7.21
C GLY A 76 -1.92 -5.18 -8.54
N PRO A 77 -2.57 -5.59 -9.64
CA PRO A 77 -2.31 -5.04 -10.96
C PRO A 77 -2.84 -3.61 -11.03
N GLU A 78 -2.18 -2.76 -11.82
CA GLU A 78 -2.67 -1.41 -12.06
C GLU A 78 -4.05 -1.44 -12.74
N GLY A 79 -4.95 -0.55 -12.33
CA GLY A 79 -6.28 -0.42 -12.92
C GLY A 79 -7.38 -0.23 -11.88
N GLU A 80 -8.63 -0.37 -12.37
CA GLU A 80 -9.87 -0.13 -11.61
C GLU A 80 -9.90 -0.81 -10.23
N PRO A 81 -9.49 -2.08 -10.06
CA PRO A 81 -9.56 -2.73 -8.74
C PRO A 81 -8.69 -2.03 -7.67
N VAL A 82 -7.50 -1.58 -8.03
CA VAL A 82 -6.62 -0.83 -7.11
C VAL A 82 -7.21 0.54 -6.82
N GLU A 83 -7.74 1.25 -7.83
CA GLU A 83 -8.36 2.57 -7.63
C GLU A 83 -9.58 2.51 -6.70
N ALA A 84 -10.40 1.46 -6.79
CA ALA A 84 -11.52 1.25 -5.88
C ALA A 84 -11.06 1.12 -4.41
N VAL A 85 -9.98 0.38 -4.16
CA VAL A 85 -9.39 0.25 -2.81
C VAL A 85 -8.78 1.57 -2.32
N LEU A 86 -8.13 2.33 -3.21
CA LEU A 86 -7.59 3.66 -2.88
C LEU A 86 -8.69 4.64 -2.48
N GLN A 87 -9.82 4.63 -3.20
CA GLN A 87 -10.99 5.45 -2.89
C GLN A 87 -11.64 5.04 -1.57
N TRP A 88 -11.76 3.74 -1.31
CA TRP A 88 -12.27 3.24 -0.03
C TRP A 88 -11.37 3.65 1.14
N LEU A 89 -10.05 3.50 1.02
CA LEU A 89 -9.07 3.89 2.05
C LEU A 89 -9.12 5.39 2.38
N ALA A 90 -9.39 6.24 1.38
CA ALA A 90 -9.51 7.69 1.58
C ALA A 90 -10.65 8.05 2.56
N HIS A 91 -11.68 7.21 2.63
CA HIS A 91 -12.85 7.36 3.50
C HIS A 91 -12.81 6.47 4.76
N ALA A 92 -11.71 5.75 5.00
CA ALA A 92 -11.56 4.82 6.11
C ALA A 92 -10.52 5.33 7.15
N PRO A 93 -10.88 6.32 7.99
CA PRO A 93 -9.93 6.96 8.92
C PRO A 93 -9.40 6.02 10.02
N GLY A 94 -10.04 4.88 10.26
CA GLY A 94 -9.59 3.88 11.24
C GLY A 94 -8.55 2.88 10.72
N ILE A 95 -8.24 2.90 9.41
CA ILE A 95 -7.39 1.87 8.79
C ILE A 95 -5.96 2.39 8.62
N THR A 96 -5.01 1.74 9.28
CA THR A 96 -3.57 1.98 9.09
C THR A 96 -2.77 0.70 9.36
N GLY A 97 -1.56 0.61 8.79
CA GLY A 97 -0.64 -0.50 8.96
C GLY A 97 -1.03 -1.76 8.17
N GLN A 98 -1.98 -1.66 7.23
CA GLN A 98 -2.49 -2.82 6.49
C GLN A 98 -1.86 -2.94 5.11
N LEU A 99 -1.58 -4.16 4.69
CA LEU A 99 -1.23 -4.51 3.30
C LEU A 99 -2.42 -5.26 2.69
N LEU A 100 -3.12 -4.63 1.75
CA LEU A 100 -4.36 -5.11 1.18
C LEU A 100 -4.12 -5.73 -0.21
N PRO A 101 -4.27 -7.05 -0.37
CA PRO A 101 -4.24 -7.66 -1.69
C PRO A 101 -5.53 -7.31 -2.44
N VAL A 102 -5.39 -7.01 -3.73
CA VAL A 102 -6.49 -6.77 -4.65
C VAL A 102 -6.59 -7.96 -5.57
N ASP A 103 -7.71 -8.66 -5.49
CA ASP A 103 -8.00 -9.75 -6.42
C ASP A 103 -8.48 -9.18 -7.75
N PRO A 104 -7.79 -9.44 -8.89
CA PRO A 104 -8.28 -9.01 -10.20
C PRO A 104 -9.67 -9.58 -10.55
N ALA A 105 -10.11 -10.69 -9.94
CA ALA A 105 -11.44 -11.27 -10.15
C ALA A 105 -12.57 -10.60 -9.34
N ALA A 106 -12.24 -9.74 -8.35
CA ALA A 106 -13.23 -9.04 -7.55
C ALA A 106 -13.95 -7.93 -8.34
N GLY A 107 -13.32 -7.37 -9.38
CA GLY A 107 -13.92 -6.37 -10.27
C GLY A 107 -15.07 -6.90 -11.16
N ASN A 108 -15.27 -8.21 -11.21
CA ASN A 108 -16.31 -8.85 -12.03
C ASN A 108 -17.44 -9.51 -11.18
N HIS A 109 -17.39 -9.39 -9.85
CA HIS A 109 -18.46 -9.85 -8.96
C HIS A 109 -19.26 -8.68 -8.44
N GLY A 110 -20.16 -8.18 -9.30
CA GLY A 110 -21.45 -7.63 -8.89
C GLY A 110 -21.46 -6.37 -8.03
N ALA A 111 -22.11 -5.33 -8.56
CA ALA A 111 -22.84 -4.40 -7.72
C ALA A 111 -23.72 -5.18 -6.71
N GLY A 112 -23.46 -4.99 -5.43
CA GLY A 112 -24.33 -5.45 -4.34
C GLY A 112 -23.73 -6.57 -3.51
N ASN A 113 -23.16 -6.20 -2.36
CA ASN A 113 -23.63 -6.64 -1.03
C ASN A 113 -22.50 -6.41 0.00
N PHE A 114 -22.43 -5.20 0.57
CA PHE A 114 -21.76 -5.01 1.86
C PHE A 114 -22.81 -5.18 2.96
N PRO A 115 -22.64 -6.11 3.91
CA PRO A 115 -23.60 -6.28 5.00
C PRO A 115 -23.59 -5.05 5.91
N ASN A 116 -24.80 -4.62 6.28
CA ASN A 116 -25.08 -3.58 7.29
C ASN A 116 -24.45 -3.91 8.65
#